data_AF-A0A4R2JQ93-F1
#
_entry.id   AF-A0A4R2JQ93-F1
#
_cell.length_a   1.000
_cell.length_b   1.000
_cell.length_c   1.000
_cell.angle_alpha   90.00
_cell.angle_beta   90.00
_cell.angle_gamma   90.00
#
_symmetry.space_group_name_H-M   'P 1'
#
loop_
_entity.id
_entity.type
_entity.pdbx_description
1 polymer ?
#
loop_
_entity_poly.entity_id
_entity_poly.type
_entity_poly.pdbx_seq_one_letter_code
_entity_poly.pdbx_strand_id
1 'polypeptide(L)'
;MPTDDRLTAAVVAYLPGGWRRDPVAAGDALVEVTALADEVTALPVDWTVHDLASAVAMARDEMRRRHPELGPAAIAVLGTYFAYQWK
;
A
#
# COMPACT_ATOMS: atom_id res chain seq x y z
N MET A 1 -4.14 18.19 2.19
CA MET A 1 -5.34 17.61 2.85
C MET A 1 -4.91 17.06 4.19
N PRO A 2 -5.78 17.07 5.22
CA PRO A 2 -5.50 16.30 6.43
C PRO A 2 -5.48 14.80 6.10
N THR A 3 -4.59 14.07 6.77
CA THR A 3 -4.53 12.60 6.71
C THR A 3 -5.87 12.00 7.15
N ASP A 4 -6.35 10.98 6.44
CA ASP A 4 -7.46 10.15 6.92
C ASP A 4 -6.89 9.08 7.84
N ASP A 5 -6.94 9.35 9.15
CA ASP A 5 -6.44 8.45 10.19
C ASP A 5 -7.23 7.12 10.23
N ARG A 6 -8.53 7.13 9.86
CA ARG A 6 -9.37 5.92 9.79
C ARG A 6 -8.87 5.01 8.67
N LEU A 7 -8.72 5.56 7.47
CA LEU A 7 -8.26 4.80 6.31
C LEU A 7 -6.81 4.33 6.50
N THR A 8 -5.96 5.18 7.08
CA THR A 8 -4.58 4.81 7.42
C THR A 8 -4.53 3.62 8.37
N ALA A 9 -5.33 3.64 9.45
CA ALA A 9 -5.42 2.53 10.38
C ALA A 9 -5.98 1.26 9.72
N ALA A 10 -6.99 1.40 8.87
CA ALA A 10 -7.58 0.27 8.14
C ALA A 10 -6.58 -0.42 7.20
N VAL A 11 -5.74 0.33 6.49
CA VAL A 11 -4.69 -0.27 5.63
C VAL A 11 -3.69 -1.07 6.46
N VAL A 12 -3.24 -0.52 7.59
CA VAL A 12 -2.28 -1.22 8.48
C VAL A 12 -2.90 -2.48 9.06
N ALA A 13 -4.19 -2.43 9.43
CA ALA A 13 -4.93 -3.57 9.97
C ALA A 13 -5.23 -4.63 8.90
N TYR A 14 -5.52 -4.21 7.66
CA TYR A 14 -5.77 -5.09 6.53
C TYR A 14 -4.52 -5.82 6.04
N LEU A 15 -3.33 -5.21 6.19
CA LEU A 15 -2.06 -5.79 5.77
C LEU A 15 -1.08 -5.90 6.93
N PRO A 16 -1.34 -6.73 7.96
CA PRO A 16 -0.44 -6.89 9.10
C PRO A 16 0.94 -7.33 8.63
N GLY A 17 1.95 -6.50 8.90
CA GLY A 17 3.33 -6.72 8.46
C GLY A 17 3.55 -6.62 6.95
N GLY A 18 2.53 -6.28 6.16
CA GLY A 18 2.61 -6.11 4.72
C GLY A 18 2.72 -7.41 3.91
N TRP A 19 2.27 -8.57 4.40
CA TRP A 19 2.39 -9.83 3.64
C TRP A 19 1.14 -10.71 3.65
N ARG A 20 0.15 -10.42 4.50
CA ARG A 20 -1.12 -11.15 4.58
C ARG A 20 -2.27 -10.15 4.53
N ARG A 21 -3.33 -10.49 3.79
CA ARG A 21 -4.60 -9.76 3.83
C ARG A 21 -5.42 -10.23 5.04
N ASP A 22 -5.99 -9.29 5.79
CA ASP A 22 -6.94 -9.54 6.88
C ASP A 22 -8.24 -8.74 6.66
N PRO A 23 -9.18 -9.28 5.85
CA PRO A 23 -10.40 -8.58 5.48
C PRO A 23 -11.29 -8.20 6.67
N VAL A 24 -11.25 -8.98 7.77
CA VAL A 24 -12.07 -8.73 8.95
C VAL A 24 -11.55 -7.50 9.70
N ALA A 25 -10.24 -7.35 9.79
CA ALA A 25 -9.59 -6.23 10.47
C ALA A 25 -9.81 -4.86 9.76
N ALA A 26 -10.12 -4.88 8.46
CA ALA A 26 -10.45 -3.67 7.70
C ALA A 26 -11.82 -3.08 8.03
N GLY A 27 -12.75 -3.89 8.56
CA GLY A 27 -14.09 -3.45 8.94
C GLY A 27 -14.87 -2.85 7.77
N ASP A 28 -15.41 -1.65 7.98
CA ASP A 28 -16.21 -0.91 6.99
C ASP A 28 -15.39 -0.35 5.82
N ALA A 29 -14.08 -0.22 5.98
CA ALA A 29 -13.16 0.26 4.94
C ALA A 29 -12.66 -0.85 4.00
N LEU A 30 -13.21 -2.08 4.09
CA LEU A 30 -12.72 -3.25 3.35
C LEU A 30 -12.61 -3.00 1.85
N VAL A 31 -13.59 -2.31 1.27
CA VAL A 31 -13.61 -2.01 -0.17
C VAL A 31 -12.47 -1.07 -0.54
N GLU A 32 -12.29 0.02 0.21
CA GLU A 32 -11.21 0.98 -0.03
C GLU A 32 -9.83 0.35 0.12
N VAL A 33 -9.58 -0.39 1.21
CA VAL A 33 -8.24 -0.99 1.44
C VAL A 33 -7.91 -2.11 0.46
N THR A 34 -8.92 -2.83 -0.02
CA THR A 34 -8.72 -3.86 -1.06
C THR A 34 -8.32 -3.19 -2.37
N ALA A 35 -9.00 -2.10 -2.75
CA ALA A 35 -8.65 -1.33 -3.94
C ALA A 35 -7.23 -0.77 -3.87
N LEU A 36 -6.79 -0.25 -2.71
CA LEU A 36 -5.43 0.23 -2.50
C LEU A 36 -4.38 -0.89 -2.61
N ALA A 37 -4.67 -2.07 -2.08
CA ALA A 37 -3.78 -3.22 -2.16
C ALA A 37 -3.65 -3.74 -3.60
N ASP A 38 -4.75 -3.79 -4.33
CA ASP A 38 -4.74 -4.18 -5.75
C ASP A 38 -4.00 -3.13 -6.60
N GLU A 39 -4.28 -1.85 -6.35
CA GLU A 39 -3.63 -0.73 -7.05
C GLU A 39 -2.10 -0.74 -6.90
N VAL A 40 -1.58 -0.88 -5.67
CA VAL A 40 -0.13 -0.85 -5.47
C VAL A 40 0.56 -2.01 -6.19
N THR A 41 -0.08 -3.18 -6.26
CA THR A 41 0.47 -4.35 -6.96
C THR A 41 0.37 -4.26 -8.49
N ALA A 42 -0.57 -3.46 -8.99
CA ALA A 42 -0.78 -3.23 -10.43
C ALA A 42 0.11 -2.11 -11.00
N LEU A 43 0.96 -1.48 -10.19
CA LEU A 43 1.85 -0.42 -10.66
C LEU A 43 2.82 -0.94 -11.74
N PRO A 44 2.95 -0.25 -12.88
CA PRO A 44 3.86 -0.64 -13.93
C PRO A 44 5.29 -0.39 -13.47
N VAL A 45 6.11 -1.45 -13.39
CA VAL A 45 7.52 -1.36 -13.01
C VAL A 45 8.37 -1.76 -14.20
N ASP A 46 9.27 -0.86 -14.60
CA ASP A 46 10.33 -1.20 -15.55
C ASP A 46 11.50 -1.85 -14.80
N TRP A 47 11.53 -3.19 -14.82
CA TRP A 47 12.56 -4.00 -14.18
C TRP A 47 13.94 -3.94 -14.89
N THR A 48 14.05 -3.29 -16.05
CA THR A 48 15.35 -3.02 -16.66
C THR A 48 16.05 -1.81 -16.04
N VAL A 49 15.27 -0.95 -15.36
CA VAL A 49 15.75 0.28 -14.70
C VAL A 49 15.73 0.13 -13.18
N HIS A 50 14.75 -0.59 -12.62
CA HIS A 50 14.55 -0.75 -11.19
C HIS A 50 15.01 -2.12 -10.67
N ASP A 51 15.69 -2.10 -9.53
CA ASP A 51 15.76 -3.24 -8.62
C ASP A 51 14.55 -3.24 -7.65
N LEU A 52 14.40 -4.29 -6.83
CA LEU A 52 13.28 -4.38 -5.88
C LEU A 52 13.24 -3.19 -4.90
N ALA A 53 14.38 -2.72 -4.42
CA ALA A 53 14.45 -1.64 -3.45
C ALA A 53 13.97 -0.30 -4.06
N SER A 54 14.43 0.04 -5.26
CA SER A 54 14.01 1.22 -6.00
C SER A 54 12.57 1.13 -6.50
N ALA A 55 12.10 -0.07 -6.88
CA ALA A 55 10.69 -0.31 -7.22
C ALA A 55 9.76 -0.08 -6.01
N VAL A 56 10.15 -0.52 -4.81
CA VAL A 56 9.39 -0.24 -3.57
C VAL A 56 9.34 1.25 -3.27
N ALA A 57 10.44 1.99 -3.47
CA ALA A 57 10.46 3.44 -3.31
C ALA A 57 9.52 4.12 -4.31
N MET A 58 9.58 3.73 -5.58
CA MET A 58 8.68 4.21 -6.64
C MET A 58 7.21 3.95 -6.28
N ALA A 59 6.88 2.73 -5.83
CA ALA A 59 5.52 2.39 -5.43
C ALA A 59 5.01 3.25 -4.26
N ARG A 60 5.85 3.51 -3.25
CA ARG A 60 5.49 4.36 -2.10
C ARG A 60 5.24 5.81 -2.52
N ASP A 61 6.09 6.35 -3.38
CA ASP A 61 5.95 7.72 -3.85
C ASP A 61 4.71 7.88 -4.74
N GLU A 62 4.43 6.90 -5.59
CA GLU A 62 3.23 6.91 -6.43
C GLU A 62 1.95 6.79 -5.59
N MET A 63 1.92 5.89 -4.59
CA MET A 63 0.77 5.79 -3.68
C MET A 63 0.58 7.07 -2.86
N ARG A 64 1.66 7.71 -2.39
CA ARG A 64 1.57 9.01 -1.69
C ARG A 64 1.05 10.12 -2.59
N ARG A 65 1.43 10.10 -3.87
CA ARG A 65 1.00 11.09 -4.87
C ARG A 65 -0.48 10.94 -5.21
N ARG A 66 -0.96 9.70 -5.36
CA ARG A 66 -2.35 9.39 -5.71
C ARG A 66 -3.32 9.49 -4.54
N HIS A 67 -2.86 9.13 -3.34
CA HIS A 67 -3.66 9.08 -2.12
C HIS A 67 -3.02 9.95 -1.03
N PRO A 68 -3.03 11.30 -1.18
CA PRO A 68 -2.43 12.22 -0.21
C PRO A 68 -3.10 12.17 1.18
N GLU A 69 -4.28 11.57 1.28
CA GLU A 69 -4.97 11.25 2.53
C GLU A 69 -4.36 10.08 3.30
N LEU A 70 -3.55 9.22 2.66
CA LEU A 70 -2.90 8.11 3.35
C LEU A 70 -1.72 8.58 4.19
N GLY A 71 -1.74 8.18 5.45
CA GLY A 71 -0.66 8.44 6.38
C GLY A 71 0.61 7.66 6.05
N PRO A 72 1.77 8.08 6.57
CA PRO A 72 3.05 7.42 6.31
C PRO A 72 3.07 5.92 6.64
N ALA A 73 2.32 5.50 7.66
CA ALA A 73 2.22 4.09 8.06
C ALA A 73 1.55 3.22 6.99
N ALA A 74 0.45 3.69 6.39
CA ALA A 74 -0.24 2.99 5.31
C ALA A 74 0.66 2.87 4.08
N ILE A 75 1.34 3.95 3.70
CA ILE A 75 2.31 3.96 2.59
C ILE A 75 3.45 2.95 2.83
N ALA A 76 3.98 2.91 4.07
CA ALA A 76 5.04 1.96 4.41
C ALA A 76 4.58 0.51 4.23
N VAL A 77 3.38 0.18 4.72
CA VAL A 77 2.76 -1.15 4.62
C VAL A 77 2.46 -1.55 3.18
N LEU A 78 1.91 -0.64 2.37
CA LEU A 78 1.66 -0.88 0.95
C LEU A 78 2.95 -1.17 0.19
N GLY A 79 4.04 -0.45 0.48
CA GLY A 79 5.35 -0.73 -0.10
C GLY A 79 5.91 -2.10 0.30
N THR A 80 5.70 -2.53 1.55
CA THR A 80 6.07 -3.89 1.98
C THR A 80 5.22 -4.94 1.25
N TYR A 81 3.92 -4.71 1.11
CA TYR A 81 3.02 -5.61 0.38
C TYR A 81 3.40 -5.76 -1.09
N PHE A 82 3.71 -4.64 -1.75
CA PHE A 82 4.30 -4.65 -3.08
C PHE A 82 5.55 -5.54 -3.13
N ALA A 83 6.51 -5.32 -2.23
CA ALA A 83 7.76 -6.10 -2.21
C ALA A 83 7.52 -7.61 -2.10
N TYR A 84 6.54 -8.03 -1.28
CA TYR A 84 6.21 -9.44 -1.09
C TYR A 84 5.57 -10.10 -2.32
N GLN A 85 4.87 -9.35 -3.18
CA GLN A 85 4.28 -9.91 -4.39
C GLN A 85 5.31 -10.12 -5.52
N TRP A 86 6.44 -9.42 -5.46
CA TRP A 86 7.51 -9.47 -6.48
C TRP A 86 8.76 -10.22 -6.02
N LYS A 87 8.70 -10.90 -4.88
CA LYS A 87 9.78 -11.74 -4.32
C LYS A 87 9.48 -13.21 -4.57
#